data_AF-A0A7Y2G055-F1
#
_entry.id   AF-A0A7Y2G055-F1
#
_cell.length_a   1.000
_cell.length_b   1.000
_cell.length_c   1.000
_cell.angle_alpha   90.00
_cell.angle_beta   90.00
_cell.angle_gamma   90.00
#
_symmetry.space_group_name_H-M   'P 1'
#
loop_
_entity.id
_entity.type
_entity.pdbx_description
1 polymer ?
#
loop_
_entity_poly.entity_id
_entity_poly.type
_entity_poly.pdbx_seq_one_letter_code
_entity_poly.pdbx_strand_id
1 'polypeptide(L)'
;MNKLILTGVAFLFLSGTILAQSLLPPVFSYSHKKTSYITLKNGSTVEGTIKDLDRKKGIIEEVKLKDGSGKVIKLKPSEIDYMYLPASGWDKMGSSLGFLSDASRWDNDDLDQDKIARGYVYIESSDVMVKKKRMQLLVQLLNPHFSQKIKVYHDPLAGETASIGIAGVKVAGGLDKSYYVKKESAKAAVRLKKKDYSDEF
;
A
#
# COMPACT_ATOMS: atom_id res chain seq x y z
N MET A 1 -28.21 -53.30 31.36
CA MET A 1 -26.83 -52.84 31.66
C MET A 1 -26.23 -52.25 30.39
N ASN A 2 -25.69 -51.03 30.51
CA ASN A 2 -24.77 -50.30 29.60
C ASN A 2 -25.35 -49.85 28.24
N LYS A 3 -25.76 -48.58 28.11
CA LYS A 3 -24.95 -47.38 27.78
C LYS A 3 -24.17 -47.52 26.47
N LEU A 4 -24.57 -46.77 25.44
CA LEU A 4 -23.69 -45.84 24.71
C LEU A 4 -24.52 -44.99 23.73
N ILE A 5 -24.72 -43.73 24.14
CA ILE A 5 -25.17 -42.63 23.32
C ILE A 5 -24.02 -42.33 22.35
N LEU A 6 -24.21 -42.56 21.05
CA LEU A 6 -23.25 -42.14 20.03
C LEU A 6 -23.73 -40.81 19.45
N THR A 7 -23.37 -39.72 20.12
CA THR A 7 -23.54 -38.36 19.62
C THR A 7 -22.58 -38.17 18.44
N GLY A 8 -23.10 -38.24 17.22
CA GLY A 8 -22.34 -37.90 16.02
C GLY A 8 -22.06 -36.39 15.99
N VAL A 9 -20.85 -35.99 16.37
CA VAL A 9 -20.37 -34.62 16.18
C VAL A 9 -20.10 -34.43 14.69
N ALA A 10 -21.00 -33.73 14.00
CA ALA A 10 -20.78 -33.23 12.66
C ALA A 10 -19.67 -32.17 12.71
N PHE A 11 -18.45 -32.56 12.35
CA PHE A 11 -17.33 -31.63 12.17
C PHE A 11 -17.54 -30.90 10.83
N LEU A 12 -18.26 -29.78 10.89
CA LEU A 12 -18.34 -28.80 9.81
C LEU A 12 -16.93 -28.22 9.60
N PHE A 13 -16.17 -28.80 8.68
CA PHE A 13 -15.05 -28.12 8.03
C PHE A 13 -15.64 -26.99 7.18
N LEU A 14 -15.95 -25.86 7.80
CA LEU A 14 -16.04 -24.58 7.12
C LEU A 14 -14.61 -24.24 6.67
N SER A 15 -14.19 -24.82 5.55
CA SER A 15 -13.04 -24.31 4.81
C SER A 15 -13.47 -22.95 4.27
N GLY A 16 -13.29 -21.91 5.09
CA GLY A 16 -13.40 -20.54 4.63
C GLY A 16 -12.46 -20.42 3.45
N THR A 17 -13.01 -20.27 2.26
CA THR A 17 -12.25 -19.83 1.10
C THR A 17 -11.72 -18.45 1.45
N ILE A 18 -10.48 -18.39 1.94
CA ILE A 18 -9.72 -17.15 1.98
C ILE A 18 -9.68 -16.72 0.52
N LEU A 19 -10.51 -15.74 0.17
CA LEU A 19 -10.42 -15.05 -1.10
C LEU A 19 -8.95 -14.65 -1.19
N ALA A 20 -8.26 -15.08 -2.25
CA ALA A 20 -6.95 -14.54 -2.57
C ALA A 20 -7.15 -13.04 -2.84
N GLN A 21 -7.10 -12.24 -1.79
CA GLN A 21 -7.36 -10.81 -1.86
C GLN A 21 -6.19 -10.21 -2.63
N SER A 22 -6.44 -9.80 -3.87
CA SER A 22 -5.39 -9.27 -4.73
C SER A 22 -4.91 -7.92 -4.21
N LEU A 23 -3.60 -7.76 -4.08
CA LEU A 23 -2.99 -6.47 -3.83
C LEU A 23 -3.16 -5.56 -5.05
N LEU A 24 -3.36 -4.27 -4.82
CA LEU A 24 -3.29 -3.26 -5.86
C LEU A 24 -1.88 -3.22 -6.46
N PRO A 25 -1.74 -3.02 -7.78
CA PRO A 25 -0.43 -2.79 -8.37
C PRO A 25 0.13 -1.44 -7.87
N PRO A 26 1.45 -1.33 -7.65
CA PRO A 26 2.05 -0.06 -7.26
C PRO A 26 1.92 0.98 -8.38
N VAL A 27 1.75 2.24 -7.98
CA VAL A 27 1.53 3.37 -8.91
C VAL A 27 2.73 4.31 -8.83
N PHE A 28 3.34 4.58 -9.98
CA PHE A 28 4.54 5.41 -10.06
C PHE A 28 4.30 6.79 -10.68
N SER A 29 3.16 6.98 -11.33
CA SER A 29 2.79 8.22 -12.01
C SER A 29 1.50 8.81 -11.44
N TYR A 30 1.50 10.12 -11.20
CA TYR A 30 0.41 10.84 -10.55
C TYR A 30 -0.06 12.00 -11.42
N SER A 31 -1.32 12.39 -11.30
CA SER A 31 -1.89 13.46 -12.10
C SER A 31 -1.38 14.81 -11.64
N HIS A 32 -0.85 15.60 -12.58
CA HIS A 32 -0.46 16.99 -12.37
C HIS A 32 -1.64 17.98 -12.52
N LYS A 33 -2.86 17.46 -12.75
CA LYS A 33 -4.06 18.26 -13.03
C LYS A 33 -5.16 18.07 -11.98
N LYS A 34 -5.24 16.88 -11.37
CA LYS A 34 -6.23 16.58 -10.33
C LYS A 34 -5.68 17.01 -8.97
N THR A 35 -6.55 17.54 -8.11
CA THR A 35 -6.19 17.94 -6.74
C THR A 35 -5.73 16.72 -5.95
N SER A 36 -4.64 16.88 -5.22
CA SER A 36 -4.08 15.95 -4.24
C SER A 36 -4.31 16.49 -2.84
N TYR A 37 -4.40 15.59 -1.87
CA TYR A 37 -4.71 15.90 -0.48
C TYR A 37 -3.57 15.38 0.39
N ILE A 38 -2.94 16.24 1.18
CA ILE A 38 -1.83 15.86 2.05
C ILE A 38 -2.15 16.28 3.47
N THR A 39 -2.25 15.30 4.37
CA THR A 39 -2.38 15.53 5.79
C THR A 39 -1.00 15.56 6.42
N LEU A 40 -0.70 16.66 7.12
CA LEU A 40 0.54 16.86 7.84
C LEU A 40 0.45 16.23 9.24
N LYS A 41 1.59 15.96 9.87
CA LYS A 41 1.64 15.36 11.22
C LYS A 41 1.02 16.22 12.33
N ASN A 42 0.80 17.51 12.07
CA ASN A 42 0.09 18.40 12.98
C ASN A 42 -1.44 18.36 12.77
N GLY A 43 -1.95 17.49 11.89
CA GLY A 43 -3.36 17.35 11.54
C GLY A 43 -3.89 18.32 10.48
N SER A 44 -3.11 19.34 10.08
CA SER A 44 -3.54 20.24 9.01
C SER A 44 -3.47 19.57 7.64
N THR A 45 -4.36 19.97 6.73
CA THR A 45 -4.41 19.46 5.34
C THR A 45 -3.95 20.52 4.36
N VAL A 46 -3.09 20.12 3.42
CA VAL A 46 -2.66 20.92 2.27
C VAL A 46 -3.26 20.31 1.01
N GLU A 47 -3.95 21.15 0.23
CA GLU A 47 -4.53 20.76 -1.05
C GLU A 47 -3.80 21.46 -2.21
N GLY A 48 -3.60 20.73 -3.30
CA GLY A 48 -2.98 21.29 -4.49
C GLY A 48 -2.75 20.26 -5.58
N THR A 49 -2.25 20.71 -6.72
CA THR A 49 -1.84 19.80 -7.81
C THR A 49 -0.40 19.39 -7.62
N ILE A 50 -0.09 18.11 -7.81
CA ILE A 50 1.30 17.64 -7.77
C ILE A 50 2.09 18.31 -8.87
N LYS A 51 3.18 18.98 -8.49
CA LYS A 51 4.18 19.47 -9.41
C LYS A 51 5.26 18.43 -9.64
N ASP A 52 5.72 17.79 -8.56
CA ASP A 52 6.83 16.85 -8.60
C ASP A 52 6.87 15.96 -7.36
N LEU A 53 7.48 14.78 -7.48
CA LEU A 53 7.84 13.90 -6.37
C LEU A 53 9.29 13.49 -6.54
N ASP A 54 10.18 14.17 -5.81
CA ASP A 54 11.60 13.83 -5.83
C ASP A 54 11.81 12.50 -5.11
N ARG A 55 12.48 11.58 -5.79
CA ARG A 55 12.79 10.27 -5.24
C ARG A 55 14.28 9.98 -5.30
N LYS A 56 14.81 9.38 -4.24
CA LYS A 56 16.15 8.80 -4.20
C LYS A 56 16.02 7.30 -4.00
N LYS A 57 16.47 6.52 -4.98
CA LYS A 57 16.38 5.04 -4.94
C LYS A 57 14.95 4.54 -4.67
N GLY A 58 13.96 5.19 -5.28
CA GLY A 58 12.53 4.88 -5.10
C GLY A 58 11.89 5.47 -3.84
N ILE A 59 12.66 5.90 -2.85
CA ILE A 59 12.16 6.55 -1.63
C ILE A 59 11.80 8.00 -1.95
N ILE A 60 10.63 8.46 -1.51
CA ILE A 60 10.19 9.86 -1.66
C ILE A 60 10.95 10.73 -0.66
N GLU A 61 11.60 11.78 -1.14
CA GLU A 61 12.42 12.71 -0.34
C GLU A 61 11.81 14.13 -0.26
N GLU A 62 11.05 14.54 -1.29
CA GLU A 62 10.35 15.83 -1.31
C GLU A 62 9.07 15.70 -2.15
N VAL A 63 7.97 16.24 -1.65
CA VAL A 63 6.70 16.38 -2.38
C VAL A 63 6.49 17.86 -2.71
N LYS A 64 6.36 18.18 -4.00
CA LYS A 64 6.12 19.56 -4.46
C LYS A 64 4.68 19.70 -4.94
N LEU A 65 3.91 20.60 -4.34
CA LEU A 65 2.54 20.92 -4.76
C LEU A 65 2.45 22.35 -5.25
N LYS A 66 1.55 22.58 -6.20
CA LYS A 66 1.07 23.91 -6.55
C LYS A 66 -0.30 24.11 -5.93
N ASP A 67 -0.41 25.08 -5.02
CA ASP A 67 -1.68 25.41 -4.35
C ASP A 67 -2.63 26.19 -5.29
N GLY A 68 -3.83 26.51 -4.79
CA GLY A 68 -4.84 27.26 -5.55
C GLY A 68 -4.42 28.69 -5.94
N SER A 69 -3.46 29.30 -5.23
CA SER A 69 -2.88 30.61 -5.57
C SER A 69 -1.78 30.50 -6.65
N GLY A 70 -1.34 29.28 -6.92
CA GLY A 70 -0.27 28.97 -7.85
C GLY A 70 1.13 28.98 -7.24
N LYS A 71 1.24 29.14 -5.92
CA LYS A 71 2.50 29.04 -5.18
C LYS A 71 2.92 27.57 -5.06
N VAL A 72 4.24 27.35 -5.15
CA VAL A 72 4.82 26.02 -4.96
C VAL A 72 5.14 25.81 -3.48
N ILE A 73 4.56 24.78 -2.89
CA ILE A 73 4.81 24.29 -1.53
C ILE A 73 5.68 23.04 -1.65
N LYS A 74 6.72 22.96 -0.82
CA LYS A 74 7.61 21.80 -0.74
C LYS A 74 7.47 21.18 0.64
N LEU A 75 7.20 19.88 0.70
CA LEU A 75 7.00 19.14 1.93
C LEU A 75 7.99 17.98 1.99
N LYS A 76 8.64 17.83 3.13
CA LYS A 76 9.51 16.68 3.42
C LYS A 76 8.69 15.52 4.02
N PRO A 77 9.15 14.26 3.86
CA PRO A 77 8.55 13.10 4.51
C PRO A 77 8.35 13.26 6.03
N SER A 78 9.24 14.00 6.70
CA SER A 78 9.15 14.25 8.14
C SER A 78 7.93 15.08 8.55
N GLU A 79 7.33 15.83 7.63
CA GLU A 79 6.19 16.73 7.87
C GLU A 79 4.85 16.07 7.52
N ILE A 80 4.87 15.04 6.68
CA ILE A 80 3.69 14.37 6.14
C ILE A 80 3.29 13.20 7.03
N ASP A 81 2.00 13.10 7.33
CA ASP A 81 1.40 11.92 7.96
C ASP A 81 0.92 10.95 6.87
N TYR A 82 0.00 11.38 6.02
CA TYR A 82 -0.44 10.62 4.86
C TYR A 82 -0.91 11.53 3.72
N MET A 83 -1.05 10.95 2.53
CA MET A 83 -1.53 11.65 1.34
C MET A 83 -2.35 10.76 0.43
N TYR A 84 -3.30 11.39 -0.25
CA TYR A 84 -4.07 10.84 -1.35
C TYR A 84 -3.61 11.49 -2.65
N LEU A 85 -2.95 10.71 -3.51
CA LEU A 85 -2.46 11.20 -4.79
C LEU A 85 -3.26 10.58 -5.94
N PRO A 86 -3.82 11.38 -6.87
CA PRO A 86 -4.58 10.86 -8.00
C PRO A 86 -3.64 10.12 -8.97
N ALA A 87 -3.87 8.83 -9.20
CA ALA A 87 -3.08 8.06 -10.15
C ALA A 87 -3.23 8.60 -11.58
N SER A 88 -2.12 8.73 -12.31
CA SER A 88 -2.17 9.01 -13.75
C SER A 88 -2.66 7.78 -14.49
N GLY A 89 -3.62 7.96 -15.40
CA GLY A 89 -4.13 6.88 -16.24
C GLY A 89 -5.15 5.94 -15.56
N TRP A 90 -5.60 6.23 -14.33
CA TRP A 90 -6.66 5.44 -13.68
C TRP A 90 -7.96 5.42 -14.48
N ASP A 91 -8.29 6.51 -15.17
CA ASP A 91 -9.43 6.61 -16.07
C ASP A 91 -9.35 5.59 -17.23
N LYS A 92 -8.18 5.00 -17.49
CA LYS A 92 -7.95 3.92 -18.49
C LYS A 92 -7.94 2.52 -17.89
N MET A 93 -7.95 2.40 -16.56
CA MET A 93 -7.92 1.14 -15.83
C MET A 93 -9.36 0.72 -15.51
N GLY A 94 -10.07 0.23 -16.52
CA GLY A 94 -11.45 -0.27 -16.41
C GLY A 94 -11.65 -1.41 -15.40
N SER A 95 -10.56 -1.99 -14.88
CA SER A 95 -10.54 -3.03 -13.85
C SER A 95 -10.79 -2.53 -12.42
N SER A 96 -10.80 -1.22 -12.18
CA SER A 96 -11.19 -0.70 -10.86
C SER A 96 -12.70 -0.80 -10.61
N LEU A 97 -13.55 -0.77 -11.64
CA LEU A 97 -15.02 -0.81 -11.46
C LEU A 97 -15.53 -2.05 -10.69
N GLY A 98 -14.89 -3.22 -10.85
CA GLY A 98 -15.21 -4.43 -10.08
C GLY A 98 -14.59 -4.49 -8.67
N PHE A 99 -13.57 -3.65 -8.41
CA PHE A 99 -12.90 -3.49 -7.11
C PHE A 99 -13.62 -2.48 -6.20
N LEU A 100 -14.52 -1.68 -6.79
CA LEU A 100 -15.21 -0.54 -6.17
C LEU A 100 -16.69 -0.79 -5.86
N SER A 101 -17.31 -1.78 -6.50
CA SER A 101 -18.73 -2.08 -6.33
C SER A 101 -19.10 -2.61 -4.94
N ASP A 102 -18.11 -2.90 -4.10
CA ASP A 102 -18.27 -3.54 -2.79
C ASP A 102 -17.58 -2.72 -1.67
N ALA A 103 -17.71 -1.39 -1.71
CA ALA A 103 -17.19 -0.48 -0.66
C ALA A 103 -17.65 -0.87 0.75
N SER A 104 -18.84 -1.47 0.89
CA SER A 104 -19.37 -2.03 2.13
C SER A 104 -18.57 -3.21 2.71
N ARG A 105 -17.55 -3.71 2.01
CA ARG A 105 -16.69 -4.83 2.45
C ARG A 105 -15.32 -4.38 2.91
N TRP A 106 -15.05 -3.08 2.88
CA TRP A 106 -13.77 -2.56 3.31
C TRP A 106 -13.75 -2.57 4.81
N ASP A 107 -12.70 -3.15 5.39
CA ASP A 107 -12.60 -3.23 6.83
C ASP A 107 -12.15 -1.90 7.44
N ASN A 108 -11.48 -1.01 6.70
CA ASN A 108 -10.81 0.15 7.28
C ASN A 108 -11.58 1.47 7.11
N ASP A 109 -12.24 1.89 8.19
CA ASP A 109 -12.98 3.16 8.28
C ASP A 109 -12.07 4.41 8.40
N ASP A 110 -10.77 4.23 8.72
CA ASP A 110 -9.83 5.35 8.84
C ASP A 110 -9.38 5.90 7.47
N LEU A 111 -9.66 5.17 6.39
CA LEU A 111 -9.32 5.56 5.02
C LEU A 111 -10.50 6.24 4.33
N ASP A 112 -10.21 7.27 3.53
CA ASP A 112 -11.20 7.94 2.69
C ASP A 112 -11.54 7.06 1.49
N GLN A 113 -12.61 6.28 1.67
CA GLN A 113 -13.04 5.27 0.70
C GLN A 113 -13.45 5.89 -0.63
N ASP A 114 -14.07 7.07 -0.61
CA ASP A 114 -14.47 7.81 -1.80
C ASP A 114 -13.27 8.28 -2.63
N LYS A 115 -12.17 8.69 -1.98
CA LYS A 115 -10.92 9.04 -2.68
C LYS A 115 -10.31 7.80 -3.33
N ILE A 116 -10.17 6.72 -2.58
CA ILE A 116 -9.62 5.46 -3.13
C ILE A 116 -10.49 4.98 -4.28
N ALA A 117 -11.82 5.10 -4.16
CA ALA A 117 -12.76 4.75 -5.20
C ALA A 117 -12.62 5.58 -6.48
N ARG A 118 -12.25 6.85 -6.35
CA ARG A 118 -11.94 7.72 -7.48
C ARG A 118 -10.53 7.55 -8.03
N GLY A 119 -9.81 6.51 -7.62
CA GLY A 119 -8.47 6.20 -8.11
C GLY A 119 -7.35 6.98 -7.44
N TYR A 120 -7.57 7.45 -6.22
CA TYR A 120 -6.51 8.02 -5.40
C TYR A 120 -5.69 6.90 -4.76
N VAL A 121 -4.38 7.07 -4.82
CA VAL A 121 -3.39 6.23 -4.18
C VAL A 121 -3.15 6.75 -2.78
N TYR A 122 -3.33 5.89 -1.78
CA TYR A 122 -3.00 6.20 -0.40
C TYR A 122 -1.52 5.91 -0.10
N ILE A 123 -0.82 6.92 0.40
CA ILE A 123 0.58 6.83 0.81
C ILE A 123 0.69 7.39 2.22
N GLU A 124 1.29 6.64 3.14
CA GLU A 124 1.42 7.07 4.54
C GLU A 124 2.85 6.98 5.06
N SER A 125 3.12 7.77 6.08
CA SER A 125 4.34 7.71 6.86
C SER A 125 4.31 6.47 7.74
N SER A 126 5.24 5.55 7.54
CA SER A 126 5.37 4.37 8.39
C SER A 126 6.82 4.07 8.72
N ASP A 127 7.04 3.62 9.96
CA ASP A 127 8.27 2.95 10.34
C ASP A 127 8.39 1.61 9.58
N VAL A 128 9.51 1.42 8.92
CA VAL A 128 9.86 0.19 8.20
C VAL A 128 11.25 -0.30 8.63
N MET A 129 11.43 -1.61 8.59
CA MET A 129 12.72 -2.24 8.84
C MET A 129 13.50 -2.39 7.53
N VAL A 130 14.49 -1.53 7.31
CA VAL A 130 15.46 -1.69 6.22
C VAL A 130 16.67 -2.43 6.77
N LYS A 131 16.80 -3.72 6.43
CA LYS A 131 17.77 -4.63 7.04
C LYS A 131 17.56 -4.67 8.56
N LYS A 132 18.52 -4.18 9.35
CA LYS A 132 18.46 -4.13 10.83
C LYS A 132 18.16 -2.72 11.36
N LYS A 133 17.87 -1.75 10.50
CA LYS A 133 17.61 -0.36 10.88
C LYS A 133 16.14 -0.01 10.69
N ARG A 134 15.55 0.65 11.69
CA ARG A 134 14.23 1.26 11.56
C ARG A 134 14.38 2.60 10.86
N MET A 135 13.55 2.84 9.85
CA MET A 135 13.49 4.08 9.09
C MET A 135 12.03 4.49 8.91
N GLN A 136 11.72 5.78 8.99
CA GLN A 136 10.39 6.28 8.65
C GLN A 136 10.38 6.66 7.17
N LEU A 137 9.46 6.06 6.40
CA LEU A 137 9.31 6.30 4.96
C LEU A 137 7.85 6.62 4.62
N LEU A 138 7.65 7.37 3.53
CA LEU A 138 6.35 7.45 2.86
C LEU A 138 6.18 6.23 1.95
N VAL A 139 5.19 5.38 2.26
CA VAL A 139 4.98 4.10 1.59
C VAL A 139 3.56 3.94 1.07
N GLN A 140 3.42 3.45 -0.16
CA GLN A 140 2.12 3.23 -0.81
C GLN A 140 1.45 1.99 -0.23
N LEU A 141 0.21 2.13 0.25
CA LEU A 141 -0.62 1.02 0.69
C LEU A 141 -1.20 0.26 -0.52
N LEU A 142 -1.04 -1.06 -0.51
CA LEU A 142 -1.48 -1.95 -1.60
C LEU A 142 -2.75 -2.75 -1.27
N ASN A 143 -3.17 -2.76 0.00
CA ASN A 143 -4.36 -3.48 0.45
C ASN A 143 -5.37 -2.60 1.21
N PRO A 144 -5.79 -1.42 0.69
CA PRO A 144 -6.64 -0.50 1.45
C PRO A 144 -7.93 -1.15 2.02
N HIS A 145 -8.52 -2.11 1.31
CA HIS A 145 -9.77 -2.77 1.68
C HIS A 145 -9.69 -3.72 2.88
N PHE A 146 -8.49 -4.24 3.18
CA PHE A 146 -8.27 -5.19 4.26
C PHE A 146 -7.05 -4.78 5.07
N SER A 147 -7.02 -3.51 5.47
CA SER A 147 -5.83 -2.87 6.02
C SER A 147 -5.88 -2.64 7.54
N GLN A 148 -7.01 -2.93 8.20
CA GLN A 148 -7.12 -2.73 9.65
C GLN A 148 -6.11 -3.56 10.43
N LYS A 149 -6.09 -4.87 10.19
CA LYS A 149 -5.24 -5.81 10.95
C LYS A 149 -3.83 -5.94 10.38
N ILE A 150 -3.71 -5.73 9.07
CA ILE A 150 -2.47 -5.91 8.34
C ILE A 150 -2.38 -4.90 7.20
N LYS A 151 -1.31 -4.13 7.19
CA LYS A 151 -0.98 -3.23 6.08
C LYS A 151 0.12 -3.84 5.23
N VAL A 152 -0.10 -3.85 3.92
CA VAL A 152 0.85 -4.31 2.91
C VAL A 152 1.23 -3.11 2.06
N TYR A 153 2.50 -2.78 2.07
CA TYR A 153 3.04 -1.64 1.34
C TYR A 153 3.96 -2.06 0.20
N HIS A 154 4.03 -1.20 -0.81
CA HIS A 154 5.07 -1.29 -1.83
C HIS A 154 6.47 -1.16 -1.19
N ASP A 155 7.41 -1.99 -1.64
CA ASP A 155 8.82 -1.89 -1.27
C ASP A 155 9.60 -1.10 -2.35
N PRO A 156 9.86 0.21 -2.15
CA PRO A 156 10.58 1.02 -3.13
C PRO A 156 12.04 0.56 -3.35
N LEU A 157 12.58 -0.28 -2.46
CA LEU A 157 13.94 -0.81 -2.52
C LEU A 157 14.03 -2.19 -3.17
N ALA A 158 12.91 -2.78 -3.58
CA ALA A 158 12.89 -4.12 -4.19
C ALA A 158 13.76 -4.20 -5.46
N GLY A 159 13.80 -3.13 -6.25
CA GLY A 159 14.55 -3.03 -7.51
C GLY A 159 16.09 -3.03 -7.37
N GLU A 160 16.65 -2.65 -6.21
CA GLU A 160 18.11 -2.63 -6.02
C GLU A 160 18.72 -4.04 -5.93
N THR A 161 17.92 -5.08 -5.69
CA THR A 161 18.40 -6.47 -5.62
C THR A 161 18.58 -7.13 -7.00
N ALA A 162 18.43 -6.37 -8.09
CA ALA A 162 18.59 -6.85 -9.47
C ALA A 162 20.02 -6.68 -10.05
N SER A 163 20.97 -6.11 -9.31
CA SER A 163 22.28 -5.71 -9.85
C SER A 163 23.47 -6.63 -9.51
N ILE A 164 23.25 -7.82 -8.93
CA ILE A 164 24.32 -8.84 -8.82
C ILE A 164 23.96 -9.98 -9.77
N GLY A 165 24.32 -9.79 -11.04
CA GLY A 165 24.27 -10.85 -12.04
C GLY A 165 25.39 -11.85 -11.78
N ILE A 166 25.04 -13.10 -11.47
CA ILE A 166 25.96 -14.22 -11.64
C ILE A 166 25.81 -14.66 -13.11
N ALA A 167 26.91 -14.59 -13.86
CA ALA A 167 27.08 -15.23 -15.17
C ALA A 167 26.08 -14.84 -16.29
N GLY A 168 25.88 -13.54 -16.56
CA GLY A 168 25.41 -13.07 -17.88
C GLY A 168 23.96 -13.38 -18.30
N VAL A 169 23.18 -14.11 -17.49
CA VAL A 169 21.77 -14.40 -17.80
C VAL A 169 20.86 -13.42 -17.07
N LYS A 170 20.31 -12.47 -17.83
CA LYS A 170 19.30 -11.51 -17.37
C LYS A 170 17.96 -12.24 -17.28
N VAL A 171 17.59 -12.74 -16.09
CA VAL A 171 16.24 -13.28 -15.86
C VAL A 171 15.26 -12.10 -15.84
N ALA A 172 14.64 -11.85 -17.00
CA ALA A 172 13.56 -10.89 -17.17
C ALA A 172 12.28 -11.45 -16.52
N GLY A 173 12.12 -11.22 -15.21
CA GLY A 173 10.95 -11.67 -14.48
C GLY A 173 10.69 -10.86 -13.21
N GLY A 174 9.69 -9.97 -13.27
CA GLY A 174 8.92 -9.46 -12.13
C GLY A 174 9.55 -8.33 -11.32
N LEU A 175 9.01 -7.11 -11.50
CA LEU A 175 9.42 -5.87 -10.84
C LEU A 175 9.13 -5.80 -9.32
N ASP A 176 8.42 -6.78 -8.73
CA ASP A 176 8.10 -6.81 -7.29
C ASP A 176 8.68 -8.06 -6.60
N LYS A 177 9.87 -7.93 -6.01
CA LYS A 177 10.54 -9.02 -5.27
C LYS A 177 10.13 -9.09 -3.80
N SER A 178 9.44 -8.07 -3.28
CA SER A 178 9.07 -7.99 -1.87
C SER A 178 8.02 -6.90 -1.59
N TYR A 179 7.41 -7.00 -0.42
CA TYR A 179 6.49 -6.03 0.18
C TYR A 179 7.01 -5.66 1.57
N TYR A 180 6.54 -4.53 2.10
CA TYR A 180 6.60 -4.28 3.54
C TYR A 180 5.26 -4.64 4.17
N VAL A 181 5.28 -5.45 5.23
CA VAL A 181 4.08 -5.92 5.92
C VAL A 181 4.10 -5.43 7.37
N LYS A 182 3.04 -4.77 7.80
CA LYS A 182 2.87 -4.27 9.17
C LYS A 182 1.58 -4.85 9.75
N LYS A 183 1.72 -5.72 10.74
CA LYS A 183 0.59 -6.17 11.57
C LYS A 183 0.22 -5.03 12.54
N GLU A 184 -1.04 -4.95 12.96
CA GLU A 184 -1.56 -3.90 13.85
C GLU A 184 -0.69 -3.67 15.10
N SER A 185 -0.26 -4.73 15.76
CA SER A 185 0.59 -4.67 16.97
C SER A 185 2.08 -4.44 16.69
N ALA A 186 2.51 -4.39 15.43
CA ALA A 186 3.91 -4.28 15.06
C ALA A 186 4.39 -2.82 15.05
N LYS A 187 5.53 -2.57 15.71
CA LYS A 187 6.16 -1.25 15.78
C LYS A 187 6.74 -0.76 14.44
N ALA A 188 6.96 -1.65 13.47
CA ALA A 188 7.48 -1.33 12.15
C ALA A 188 7.06 -2.39 11.13
N ALA A 189 6.92 -1.98 9.87
CA ALA A 189 6.70 -2.91 8.78
C ALA A 189 7.98 -3.70 8.49
N VAL A 190 7.85 -5.00 8.25
CA VAL A 190 8.96 -5.90 7.93
C VAL A 190 8.92 -6.29 6.46
N ARG A 191 10.08 -6.45 5.86
CA ARG A 191 10.18 -6.85 4.45
C ARG A 191 9.84 -8.33 4.30
N LEU A 192 8.83 -8.64 3.48
CA LEU A 192 8.42 -9.99 3.12
C LEU A 192 8.68 -10.21 1.63
N LYS A 193 9.36 -11.28 1.25
CA LYS A 193 9.55 -11.59 -0.18
C LYS A 193 8.23 -12.08 -0.76
N LYS A 194 7.96 -11.77 -2.03
CA LYS A 194 6.71 -12.16 -2.69
C LYS A 194 6.46 -13.68 -2.64
N LYS A 195 7.52 -14.48 -2.78
CA LYS A 195 7.44 -15.95 -2.70
C LYS A 195 7.01 -16.48 -1.32
N ASP A 196 7.22 -15.70 -0.27
CA ASP A 196 6.94 -16.07 1.12
C ASP A 196 5.57 -15.49 1.57
N TYR A 197 4.85 -14.76 0.70
CA TYR A 197 3.59 -14.12 1.05
C TYR A 197 2.47 -15.16 1.30
N SER A 198 2.30 -16.12 0.40
CA SER A 198 1.27 -17.16 0.48
C SER A 198 1.50 -18.20 1.59
N ASP A 199 2.72 -18.31 2.11
CA ASP A 199 3.04 -19.23 3.20
C ASP A 199 2.69 -18.61 4.57
N GLU A 200 2.67 -17.27 4.66
CA GLU A 200 2.46 -16.51 5.89
C GLU A 200 1.02 -15.98 6.04
N PHE A 201 0.27 -15.90 4.93
CA PHE A 201 -1.07 -15.32 4.82
C PHE A 201 -1.92 -16.02 3.75
#